data_AF-W6AAS0-F1
#
_entry.id   AF-W6AAS0-F1
#
_cell.length_a   1.000
_cell.length_b   1.000
_cell.length_c   1.000
_cell.angle_alpha   90.00
_cell.angle_beta   90.00
_cell.angle_gamma   90.00
#
_symmetry.space_group_name_H-M   'P 1'
#
loop_
_entity.id
_entity.type
_entity.pdbx_description
1 polymer ?
#
loop_
_entity_poly.entity_id
_entity_poly.type
_entity_poly.pdbx_seq_one_letter_code
_entity_poly.pdbx_strand_id
1 'polypeptide(L)'
;MELAQKKELREIKKRSISNFESFKKNSKIFVPKWLLTTVLVAVLVNIILLSVILFSNIFNLDAIIKGESSTNEEIAKAREVFVFAIASYLLNCFIDFIFIFYIYRATKKRPIGVIFCFTWLAIWTLFTVGVLFVFQGLLFIRILNLIIGVLVMILIIYLFYLLNVNKRMLMYQREKEKHSL
;
A
#
# COMPACT_ATOMS: atom_id res chain seq x y z
N MET A 1 52.15 -11.53 30.27
CA MET A 1 50.74 -11.42 30.72
C MET A 1 49.94 -10.43 29.86
N GLU A 2 50.43 -9.21 29.61
CA GLU A 2 49.78 -8.20 28.74
C GLU A 2 49.51 -8.65 27.29
N LEU A 3 50.40 -9.46 26.71
CA LEU A 3 50.28 -9.89 25.31
C LEU A 3 49.13 -10.88 25.08
N ALA A 4 48.82 -11.71 26.09
CA ALA A 4 47.71 -12.65 26.06
C ALA A 4 46.37 -11.91 26.16
N GLN A 5 46.25 -10.96 27.10
CA GLN A 5 45.07 -10.08 27.22
C GLN A 5 44.81 -9.26 25.96
N LYS A 6 45.85 -8.70 25.33
CA LYS A 6 45.70 -7.98 24.04
C LYS A 6 45.20 -8.87 22.91
N LYS A 7 45.56 -10.15 22.91
CA LYS A 7 45.13 -11.12 21.90
C LYS A 7 43.66 -11.51 22.10
N GLU A 8 43.26 -11.75 23.34
CA GLU A 8 41.88 -12.00 23.75
C GLU A 8 40.95 -10.84 23.39
N LEU A 9 41.35 -9.60 23.72
CA LEU A 9 40.62 -8.38 23.37
C LEU A 9 40.41 -8.21 21.86
N ARG A 10 41.41 -8.58 21.04
CA ARG A 10 41.28 -8.54 19.57
C ARG A 10 40.30 -9.59 19.06
N GLU A 11 40.30 -10.79 19.62
CA GLU A 11 39.36 -11.83 19.23
C GLU A 11 37.92 -11.51 19.62
N ILE A 12 37.70 -10.96 20.82
CA ILE A 12 36.39 -10.50 21.30
C ILE A 12 35.87 -9.40 20.35
N LYS A 13 36.71 -8.43 20.01
CA LYS A 13 36.36 -7.36 19.06
C LYS A 13 36.07 -7.89 17.66
N LYS A 14 36.79 -8.92 17.20
CA LYS A 14 36.57 -9.51 15.87
C LYS A 14 35.27 -10.33 15.80
N ARG A 15 34.94 -11.08 16.87
CA ARG A 15 33.66 -11.78 17.01
C ARG A 15 32.49 -10.80 17.12
N SER A 16 32.66 -9.68 17.82
CA SER A 16 31.60 -8.66 17.95
C SER A 16 31.25 -8.01 16.62
N ILE A 17 32.25 -7.66 15.81
CA ILE A 17 32.06 -7.07 14.47
C ILE A 17 31.39 -8.08 13.52
N SER A 18 31.84 -9.34 13.55
CA SER A 18 31.22 -10.43 12.78
C SER A 18 29.75 -10.63 13.15
N ASN A 19 29.43 -10.64 14.45
CA ASN A 19 28.06 -10.79 14.93
C ASN A 19 27.19 -9.61 14.49
N PHE A 20 27.71 -8.38 14.59
CA PHE A 20 27.00 -7.16 14.15
C PHE A 20 26.74 -7.14 12.64
N GLU A 21 27.70 -7.58 11.81
CA GLU A 21 27.49 -7.71 10.36
C GLU A 21 26.48 -8.79 10.02
N SER A 22 26.52 -9.94 10.72
CA SER A 22 25.52 -11.00 10.57
C SER A 22 24.12 -10.50 10.97
N PHE A 23 24.03 -9.70 12.04
CA PHE A 23 22.79 -9.12 12.54
C PHE A 23 22.21 -8.08 11.58
N LYS A 24 23.05 -7.19 11.03
CA LYS A 24 22.66 -6.22 9.98
C LYS A 24 22.17 -6.94 8.70
N LYS A 25 22.71 -8.11 8.39
CA LYS A 25 22.31 -8.95 7.26
C LYS A 25 21.00 -9.71 7.51
N ASN A 26 20.71 -10.01 8.78
CA ASN A 26 19.54 -10.78 9.23
C ASN A 26 18.39 -9.93 9.80
N SER A 27 18.59 -8.63 10.06
CA SER A 27 17.56 -7.69 10.51
C SER A 27 16.59 -7.34 9.37
N LYS A 28 15.85 -8.32 8.86
CA LYS A 28 14.80 -8.14 7.86
C LYS A 28 13.46 -8.01 8.57
N ILE A 29 12.73 -6.95 8.27
CA ILE A 29 11.35 -6.82 8.73
C ILE A 29 10.52 -7.83 7.94
N PHE A 30 10.04 -8.87 8.61
CA PHE A 30 9.27 -9.94 7.99
C PHE A 30 7.78 -9.59 8.02
N VAL A 31 7.13 -9.63 6.86
CA VAL A 31 5.67 -9.46 6.75
C VAL A 31 5.06 -10.85 6.54
N PRO A 32 4.04 -11.25 7.32
CA PRO A 32 3.38 -12.53 7.13
C PRO A 32 2.80 -12.67 5.72
N LYS A 33 2.96 -13.85 5.11
CA LYS A 33 2.46 -14.10 3.74
C LYS A 33 0.95 -13.95 3.63
N TRP A 34 0.19 -14.38 4.64
CA TRP A 34 -1.28 -14.27 4.65
C TRP A 34 -1.74 -12.81 4.55
N LEU A 35 -1.08 -11.91 5.28
CA LEU A 35 -1.38 -10.48 5.27
C LEU A 35 -1.16 -9.88 3.88
N LEU A 36 -0.10 -10.34 3.21
CA LEU A 36 0.20 -9.97 1.84
C LEU A 36 -0.89 -10.43 0.87
N THR A 37 -1.30 -11.69 0.98
CA THR A 37 -2.35 -12.29 0.15
C THR A 37 -3.66 -11.54 0.32
N THR A 38 -4.05 -11.21 1.56
CA THR A 38 -5.28 -10.46 1.83
C THR A 38 -5.25 -9.07 1.19
N VAL A 39 -4.11 -8.37 1.26
CA VAL A 39 -3.97 -7.05 0.62
C VAL A 39 -4.06 -7.16 -0.90
N LEU A 40 -3.40 -8.16 -1.52
CA LEU A 40 -3.47 -8.37 -2.96
C LEU A 40 -4.90 -8.68 -3.43
N VAL A 41 -5.63 -9.51 -2.70
CA VAL A 41 -7.04 -9.81 -2.99
C VAL A 41 -7.89 -8.55 -2.87
N ALA A 42 -7.70 -7.75 -1.83
CA ALA A 42 -8.47 -6.53 -1.62
C ALA A 42 -8.23 -5.48 -2.74
N VAL A 43 -6.98 -5.35 -3.21
CA VAL A 43 -6.64 -4.50 -4.37
C VAL A 43 -7.32 -5.03 -5.63
N LEU A 44 -7.27 -6.34 -5.89
CA LEU A 44 -7.93 -6.95 -7.05
C LEU A 44 -9.44 -6.68 -7.04
N VAL A 45 -10.09 -6.85 -5.88
CA VAL A 45 -11.53 -6.57 -5.73
C VAL A 45 -11.81 -5.09 -5.97
N ASN A 46 -10.96 -4.17 -5.49
CA ASN A 46 -11.13 -2.73 -5.77
C ASN A 46 -11.07 -2.45 -7.29
N ILE A 47 -10.08 -2.98 -8.00
CA ILE A 47 -9.97 -2.80 -9.46
C ILE A 47 -11.24 -3.31 -10.17
N ILE A 48 -11.78 -4.46 -9.76
CA ILE A 48 -13.03 -5.00 -10.32
C ILE A 48 -14.19 -4.05 -10.06
N LEU A 49 -14.36 -3.55 -8.83
CA LEU A 49 -15.44 -2.62 -8.50
C LEU A 49 -15.32 -1.30 -9.26
N LEU A 50 -14.12 -0.73 -9.31
CA LEU A 50 -13.83 0.46 -10.09
C LEU A 50 -14.16 0.26 -11.57
N SER A 51 -13.86 -0.92 -12.12
CA SER A 51 -14.23 -1.27 -13.50
C SER A 51 -15.75 -1.25 -13.69
N VAL A 52 -16.50 -1.86 -12.78
CA VAL A 52 -17.97 -1.88 -12.84
C VAL A 52 -18.55 -0.47 -12.69
N ILE A 53 -18.02 0.36 -11.78
CA ILE A 53 -18.41 1.77 -11.63
C ILE A 53 -18.12 2.55 -12.91
N LEU A 54 -16.95 2.34 -13.52
CA LEU A 54 -16.60 2.98 -14.78
C LEU A 54 -17.58 2.59 -15.87
N PHE A 55 -17.78 1.29 -16.14
CA PHE A 55 -18.71 0.82 -17.17
C PHE A 55 -20.14 1.33 -16.93
N SER A 56 -20.63 1.33 -15.69
CA SER A 56 -21.95 1.86 -15.35
C SER A 56 -22.06 3.36 -15.67
N ASN A 57 -21.02 4.16 -15.41
CA ASN A 57 -21.02 5.57 -15.79
C ASN A 57 -20.92 5.77 -17.30
N ILE A 58 -20.13 4.96 -17.99
CA ILE A 58 -20.00 4.98 -19.44
C ILE A 58 -21.36 4.74 -20.11
N PHE A 59 -22.11 3.72 -19.69
CA PHE A 59 -23.43 3.43 -20.26
C PHE A 59 -24.44 4.56 -19.99
N ASN A 60 -24.46 5.12 -18.78
CA ASN A 60 -25.34 6.25 -18.46
C ASN A 60 -25.00 7.51 -19.27
N LEU A 61 -23.70 7.82 -19.44
CA LEU A 61 -23.25 8.98 -20.20
C LEU A 61 -23.45 8.79 -21.71
N ASP A 62 -23.27 7.58 -22.24
CA ASP A 62 -23.54 7.26 -23.65
C ASP A 62 -25.03 7.38 -23.98
N ALA A 63 -25.93 7.02 -23.04
CA ALA A 63 -27.36 7.22 -23.19
C ALA A 63 -27.75 8.71 -23.25
N ILE A 64 -27.07 9.58 -22.51
CA ILE A 64 -27.26 11.05 -22.57
C ILE A 64 -26.70 11.61 -23.88
N ILE A 65 -25.52 11.16 -24.32
CA ILE A 65 -24.88 11.66 -25.54
C ILE A 65 -25.68 11.27 -26.81
N LYS A 66 -26.36 10.13 -26.80
CA LYS A 66 -27.17 9.63 -27.92
C LYS A 66 -28.65 10.00 -27.83
N GLY A 67 -29.09 10.64 -26.75
CA GLY A 67 -30.50 11.01 -26.56
C GLY A 67 -30.92 12.16 -27.48
N GLU A 68 -32.02 11.99 -28.21
CA GLU A 68 -32.54 13.02 -29.13
C GLU A 68 -33.02 14.31 -28.43
N SER A 69 -33.20 14.29 -27.11
CA SER A 69 -33.69 15.42 -26.30
C SER A 69 -32.59 16.16 -25.53
N SER A 70 -31.32 15.78 -25.67
CA SER A 70 -30.22 16.34 -24.88
C SER A 70 -29.65 17.62 -25.53
N THR A 71 -29.37 18.63 -24.72
CA THR A 71 -28.80 19.90 -25.20
C THR A 71 -27.31 19.75 -25.50
N ASN A 72 -26.78 20.59 -26.40
CA ASN A 72 -25.34 20.59 -26.74
C ASN A 72 -24.44 20.86 -25.50
N GLU A 73 -24.89 21.67 -24.54
CA GLU A 73 -24.18 21.90 -23.28
C GLU A 73 -24.15 20.66 -22.38
N GLU A 74 -25.26 19.92 -22.28
CA GLU A 74 -25.31 18.67 -21.51
C GLU A 74 -24.41 17.59 -22.13
N ILE A 75 -24.35 17.51 -23.46
CA ILE A 75 -23.48 16.59 -24.18
C ILE A 75 -22.00 16.94 -23.93
N ALA A 76 -21.63 18.22 -23.96
CA ALA A 76 -20.27 18.68 -23.67
C ALA A 76 -19.85 18.33 -22.24
N LYS A 77 -20.71 18.63 -21.25
CA LYS A 77 -20.48 18.32 -19.85
C LYS A 77 -20.40 16.81 -19.58
N ALA A 78 -21.24 16.01 -20.23
CA ALA A 78 -21.20 14.55 -20.15
C ALA A 78 -19.86 13.99 -20.68
N ARG A 79 -19.34 14.54 -21.78
CA ARG A 79 -18.01 14.16 -22.30
C ARG A 79 -16.87 14.52 -21.35
N GLU A 80 -16.91 15.67 -20.71
CA GLU A 80 -15.89 16.05 -19.71
C GLU A 80 -15.89 15.10 -18.51
N VAL A 81 -17.08 14.80 -17.97
CA VAL A 81 -17.25 13.83 -16.87
C VAL A 81 -16.77 12.44 -17.29
N PHE A 82 -17.05 12.03 -18.52
CA PHE A 82 -16.59 10.77 -19.09
C PHE A 82 -15.05 10.68 -19.16
N VAL A 83 -14.39 11.71 -19.69
CA VAL A 83 -12.92 11.75 -19.77
C VAL A 83 -12.30 11.75 -18.37
N PHE A 84 -12.87 12.53 -17.44
CA PHE A 84 -12.42 12.56 -16.05
C PHE A 84 -12.57 11.20 -15.35
N ALA A 85 -13.67 10.50 -15.61
CA ALA A 85 -13.93 9.16 -15.09
C ALA A 85 -12.86 8.15 -15.54
N ILE A 86 -12.53 8.13 -16.84
CA ILE A 86 -11.50 7.24 -17.39
C ILE A 86 -10.12 7.60 -16.85
N ALA A 87 -9.77 8.89 -16.82
CA ALA A 87 -8.47 9.34 -16.32
C ALA A 87 -8.28 8.96 -14.83
N SER A 88 -9.32 9.16 -14.02
CA SER A 88 -9.33 8.77 -12.60
C SER A 88 -9.19 7.25 -12.42
N TYR A 89 -9.89 6.46 -13.25
CA TYR A 89 -9.79 5.01 -13.24
C TYR A 89 -8.37 4.52 -13.58
N LEU A 90 -7.78 5.04 -14.67
CA LEU A 90 -6.43 4.66 -15.10
C LEU A 90 -5.38 5.05 -14.06
N LEU A 91 -5.50 6.23 -13.46
CA LEU A 91 -4.62 6.69 -12.39
C LEU A 91 -4.70 5.76 -11.18
N ASN A 92 -5.91 5.33 -10.80
CA ASN A 92 -6.13 4.43 -9.67
C ASN A 92 -5.53 3.04 -9.95
N CYS A 93 -5.76 2.47 -11.13
CA CYS A 93 -5.14 1.22 -11.55
C CYS A 93 -3.61 1.29 -11.52
N PHE A 94 -3.03 2.38 -12.04
CA PHE A 94 -1.58 2.58 -12.02
C PHE A 94 -1.01 2.62 -10.59
N ILE A 95 -1.71 3.34 -9.71
CA ILE A 95 -1.39 3.43 -8.28
C ILE A 95 -1.45 2.06 -7.60
N ASP A 96 -2.49 1.27 -7.87
CA ASP A 96 -2.63 -0.10 -7.37
C ASP A 96 -1.51 -1.02 -7.89
N PHE A 97 -1.12 -0.89 -9.16
CA PHE A 97 0.03 -1.63 -9.70
C PHE A 97 1.35 -1.29 -8.99
N ILE A 98 1.61 0.01 -8.75
CA ILE A 98 2.78 0.44 -7.97
C ILE A 98 2.75 -0.15 -6.56
N PHE A 99 1.57 -0.16 -5.92
CA PHE A 99 1.39 -0.72 -4.59
C PHE A 99 1.73 -2.21 -4.55
N ILE A 100 1.16 -2.98 -5.47
CA ILE A 100 1.41 -4.43 -5.61
C ILE A 100 2.91 -4.70 -5.80
N PHE A 101 3.56 -3.96 -6.71
CA PHE A 101 5.00 -4.16 -6.98
C PHE A 101 5.86 -3.88 -5.75
N TYR A 102 5.50 -2.85 -4.99
CA TYR A 102 6.22 -2.49 -3.77
C TYR A 102 6.02 -3.53 -2.66
N ILE A 103 4.79 -3.98 -2.45
CA ILE A 103 4.45 -5.08 -1.53
C ILE A 103 5.20 -6.37 -1.92
N TYR A 104 5.25 -6.70 -3.21
CA TYR A 104 6.01 -7.83 -3.72
C TYR A 104 7.51 -7.69 -3.41
N ARG A 105 8.11 -6.51 -3.64
CA ARG A 105 9.51 -6.25 -3.27
C ARG A 105 9.74 -6.34 -1.77
N ALA A 106 8.74 -5.97 -0.97
CA ALA A 106 8.84 -6.05 0.47
C ALA A 106 8.97 -7.49 0.97
N THR A 107 8.26 -8.44 0.37
CA THR A 107 8.40 -9.87 0.74
C THR A 107 9.77 -10.45 0.47
N LYS A 108 10.48 -9.96 -0.56
CA LYS A 108 11.71 -10.60 -0.99
C LYS A 108 12.91 -10.17 -0.14
N LYS A 109 13.15 -8.87 0.08
CA LYS A 109 14.36 -8.41 0.83
C LYS A 109 14.27 -7.02 1.47
N ARG A 110 13.26 -6.20 1.18
CA ARG A 110 13.25 -4.79 1.62
C ARG A 110 12.17 -4.55 2.68
N PRO A 111 12.51 -3.95 3.84
CA PRO A 111 11.47 -3.53 4.78
C PRO A 111 10.55 -2.50 4.13
N ILE A 112 9.24 -2.58 4.41
CA ILE A 112 8.29 -1.53 4.04
C ILE A 112 8.62 -0.29 4.87
N GLY A 113 8.88 0.83 4.20
CA GLY A 113 9.14 2.10 4.87
C GLY A 113 7.86 2.70 5.46
N VAL A 114 7.95 3.33 6.62
CA VAL A 114 6.82 4.01 7.28
C VAL A 114 6.19 5.07 6.37
N ILE A 115 7.00 5.85 5.67
CA ILE A 115 6.53 6.89 4.73
C ILE A 115 5.62 6.30 3.66
N PHE A 116 5.97 5.11 3.14
CA PHE A 116 5.19 4.43 2.11
C PHE A 116 3.79 4.04 2.60
N CYS A 117 3.67 3.53 3.83
CA CYS A 117 2.37 3.21 4.42
C CYS A 117 1.48 4.45 4.56
N PHE A 118 2.02 5.57 5.02
CA PHE A 118 1.26 6.83 5.15
C PHE A 118 0.84 7.40 3.80
N THR A 119 1.74 7.42 2.82
CA THR A 119 1.42 7.86 1.46
C THR A 119 0.28 7.03 0.88
N TRP A 120 0.30 5.70 1.06
CA TRP A 120 -0.79 4.88 0.57
C TRP A 120 -2.08 5.00 1.33
N LEU A 121 -2.02 5.17 2.65
CA LEU A 121 -3.20 5.44 3.46
C LEU A 121 -3.90 6.72 3.00
N ALA A 122 -3.14 7.79 2.74
CA ALA A 122 -3.69 9.06 2.25
C ALA A 122 -4.34 8.92 0.87
N ILE A 123 -3.65 8.26 -0.06
CA ILE A 123 -4.14 8.10 -1.43
C ILE A 123 -5.38 7.20 -1.47
N TRP A 124 -5.39 6.08 -0.75
CA TRP A 124 -6.57 5.22 -0.68
C TRP A 124 -7.78 5.92 -0.05
N THR A 125 -7.56 6.76 0.96
CA THR A 125 -8.62 7.58 1.55
C THR A 125 -9.19 8.56 0.52
N LEU A 126 -8.31 9.31 -0.16
CA LEU A 126 -8.70 10.27 -1.21
C LEU A 126 -9.51 9.59 -2.31
N PHE A 127 -9.09 8.41 -2.77
CA PHE A 127 -9.81 7.68 -3.82
C PHE A 127 -11.12 7.07 -3.34
N THR A 128 -11.14 6.44 -2.17
CA THR A 128 -12.35 5.80 -1.64
C THR A 128 -13.45 6.85 -1.42
N VAL A 129 -13.08 8.00 -0.85
CA VAL A 129 -13.98 9.14 -0.65
C VAL A 129 -14.33 9.80 -1.98
N GLY A 130 -13.34 10.03 -2.85
CA GLY A 130 -13.54 10.64 -4.17
C GLY A 130 -14.53 9.86 -5.04
N VAL A 131 -14.41 8.52 -5.07
CA VAL A 131 -15.36 7.65 -5.80
C VAL A 131 -16.77 7.80 -5.26
N LEU A 132 -16.92 8.02 -3.96
CA LEU A 132 -18.20 8.20 -3.31
C LEU A 132 -18.87 9.51 -3.74
N PHE A 133 -18.15 10.60 -3.99
CA PHE A 133 -18.77 11.89 -4.35
C PHE A 133 -18.83 12.16 -5.85
N VAL A 134 -17.88 11.66 -6.63
CA VAL A 134 -17.73 11.98 -8.06
C VAL A 134 -18.66 11.12 -8.94
N PHE A 135 -18.85 9.84 -8.60
CA PHE A 135 -19.58 8.94 -9.49
C PHE A 135 -21.06 8.83 -9.11
N GLN A 136 -21.92 9.17 -10.06
CA GLN A 136 -23.37 8.94 -9.99
C GLN A 136 -23.71 7.53 -10.50
N GLY A 137 -23.22 6.53 -9.78
CA GLY A 137 -23.48 5.10 -10.06
C GLY A 137 -24.39 4.45 -9.02
N LEU A 138 -24.67 3.16 -9.23
CA LEU A 138 -25.43 2.31 -8.31
C LEU A 138 -24.91 2.46 -6.87
N LEU A 139 -25.79 2.95 -5.98
CA LEU A 139 -25.45 3.28 -4.59
C LEU A 139 -24.87 2.09 -3.83
N PHE A 140 -25.36 0.88 -4.10
CA PHE A 140 -24.83 -0.36 -3.55
C PHE A 140 -23.34 -0.58 -3.90
N ILE A 141 -22.94 -0.31 -5.14
CA ILE A 141 -21.55 -0.50 -5.59
C ILE A 141 -20.62 0.53 -4.93
N ARG A 142 -21.11 1.77 -4.74
CA ARG A 142 -20.38 2.82 -4.01
C ARG A 142 -20.17 2.47 -2.54
N ILE A 143 -21.20 1.91 -1.89
CA ILE A 143 -21.08 1.40 -0.51
C ILE A 143 -20.10 0.23 -0.43
N LEU A 144 -20.17 -0.72 -1.38
CA LEU A 144 -19.23 -1.85 -1.41
C LEU A 144 -17.79 -1.37 -1.56
N ASN A 145 -17.55 -0.39 -2.44
CA ASN A 145 -16.25 0.25 -2.62
C ASN A 145 -15.77 0.93 -1.34
N LEU A 146 -16.65 1.61 -0.61
CA LEU A 146 -16.33 2.20 0.70
C LEU A 146 -15.91 1.12 1.71
N ILE A 147 -16.67 0.03 1.81
CA ILE A 147 -16.37 -1.08 2.75
C ILE A 147 -15.00 -1.68 2.43
N ILE A 148 -14.71 -1.94 1.16
CA ILE A 148 -13.42 -2.49 0.74
C ILE A 148 -12.30 -1.48 0.97
N GLY A 149 -12.51 -0.20 0.68
CA GLY A 149 -11.57 0.86 1.01
C GLY A 149 -11.23 0.91 2.50
N VAL A 150 -12.23 0.85 3.37
CA VAL A 150 -12.05 0.79 4.83
C VAL A 150 -11.30 -0.48 5.26
N LEU A 151 -11.61 -1.63 4.66
CA LEU A 151 -10.92 -2.89 4.94
C LEU A 151 -9.43 -2.81 4.57
N VAL A 152 -9.12 -2.25 3.39
CA VAL A 152 -7.73 -2.01 2.95
C VAL A 152 -7.01 -1.05 3.89
N MET A 153 -7.69 0.00 4.35
CA MET A 153 -7.15 0.95 5.33
C MET A 153 -6.78 0.26 6.64
N ILE A 154 -7.66 -0.59 7.17
CA ILE A 154 -7.39 -1.39 8.39
C ILE A 154 -6.16 -2.29 8.17
N LEU A 155 -6.05 -2.93 7.01
CA LEU A 155 -4.89 -3.77 6.67
C LEU A 155 -3.59 -2.97 6.57
N ILE A 156 -3.62 -1.76 6.00
CA ILE A 156 -2.47 -0.86 5.94
C ILE A 156 -2.06 -0.40 7.36
N ILE A 157 -3.02 -0.09 8.22
CA ILE A 157 -2.77 0.26 9.63
C ILE A 157 -2.16 -0.93 10.38
N TYR A 158 -2.68 -2.14 10.16
CA TYR A 158 -2.13 -3.35 10.77
C TYR A 158 -0.71 -3.64 10.27
N LEU A 159 -0.45 -3.47 8.97
CA LEU A 159 0.90 -3.50 8.41
C LEU A 159 1.80 -2.50 9.14
N PHE A 160 1.36 -1.26 9.31
CA PHE A 160 2.11 -0.22 10.01
C PHE A 160 2.44 -0.61 11.47
N TYR A 161 1.46 -1.14 12.20
CA TYR A 161 1.68 -1.65 13.56
C TYR A 161 2.76 -2.74 13.56
N LEU A 162 2.66 -3.71 12.66
CA LEU A 162 3.59 -4.84 12.57
C LEU A 162 5.02 -4.36 12.23
N LEU A 163 5.15 -3.40 11.32
CA LEU A 163 6.43 -2.78 10.96
C LEU A 163 7.06 -2.05 12.15
N ASN A 164 6.26 -1.31 12.93
CA ASN A 164 6.74 -0.60 14.11
C ASN A 164 7.18 -1.53 15.24
N VAL A 165 6.44 -2.61 15.48
CA VAL A 165 6.81 -3.63 16.46
C VAL A 165 8.12 -4.31 16.04
N ASN A 166 8.22 -4.71 14.77
CA ASN A 166 9.44 -5.33 14.24
C ASN A 166 10.64 -4.37 14.29
N LYS A 167 10.45 -3.08 13.97
CA LYS A 167 11.52 -2.07 14.07
C LYS A 167 11.97 -1.86 15.52
N ARG A 168 11.04 -1.84 16.48
CA ARG A 168 11.36 -1.77 17.91
C ARG A 168 12.13 -3.00 18.37
N MET A 169 11.69 -4.21 18.01
CA MET A 169 12.43 -5.44 18.29
C MET A 169 13.86 -5.40 17.73
N LEU A 170 14.03 -4.91 16.50
CA LEU A 170 15.37 -4.76 15.90
C LEU A 170 16.23 -3.72 16.64
N MET A 171 15.65 -2.64 17.16
CA MET A 171 16.40 -1.68 18.00
C MET A 171 16.78 -2.29 19.35
N TYR A 172 15.85 -2.96 20.03
CA TYR A 172 16.11 -3.65 21.30
C TYR A 172 17.19 -4.71 21.15
N GLN A 173 17.16 -5.51 20.08
CA GLN A 173 18.20 -6.50 19.81
C GLN A 173 19.57 -5.82 19.56
N ARG A 174 19.61 -4.70 18.84
CA ARG A 174 20.86 -3.91 18.65
C ARG A 174 21.40 -3.33 19.96
N GLU A 175 20.53 -2.84 20.84
CA GLU A 175 20.95 -2.30 22.14
C GLU A 175 21.44 -3.41 23.08
N LYS A 176 20.72 -4.53 23.13
CA LYS A 176 21.12 -5.68 23.93
C LYS A 176 22.49 -6.22 23.51
N GLU A 177 22.76 -6.31 22.21
CA GLU A 177 24.08 -6.71 21.71
C GLU A 177 25.18 -5.72 22.09
N LYS A 178 24.92 -4.40 21.99
CA LYS A 178 25.89 -3.36 22.41
C LYS A 178 26.25 -3.42 23.90
N HIS A 179 25.30 -3.81 24.76
CA HIS A 179 25.52 -3.89 26.21
C HIS A 179 25.99 -5.27 26.68
N SER A 180 25.89 -6.31 25.85
CA SER A 180 26.46 -7.64 26.13
C SER A 180 27.94 -7.80 25.72
N LEU A 181 28.51 -6.76 25.10
CA LEU A 181 29.90 -6.66 24.62
C LEU A 181 30.71 -5.73 25.52
#